data_AF-A0A1A2Z0Q9-F1
#
_entry.id   AF-A0A1A2Z0Q9-F1
#
_cell.length_a   1.000
_cell.length_b   1.000
_cell.length_c   1.000
_cell.angle_alpha   90.00
_cell.angle_beta   90.00
_cell.angle_gamma   90.00
#
_symmetry.space_group_name_H-M   'P 1'
#
loop_
_entity.id
_entity.type
_entity.pdbx_description
1 polymer ?
#
loop_
_entity_poly.entity_id
_entity_poly.type
_entity_poly.pdbx_seq_one_letter_code
_entity_poly.pdbx_strand_id
1 'polypeptide(L)'
;MKRGVVALVAAVVALACLGVGVGTWMLVRRTGPQQPEISAYTHGHLTRVGPYLYCDVLNLNNCQTPQTQGELPLNEHYPVQLSVPDAIARAPWRLLQVYEDPANTTATMFRPGSRLAVTIPAVDPQRGKLTGIVVQLLTLVVDDGQQNDITAVRAVPHAEWSVRLTS
;
A
#
# COMPACT_ATOMS: atom_id res chain seq x y z
N MET A 1 6.60 -44.33 42.28
CA MET A 1 5.31 -43.61 42.15
C MET A 1 5.49 -42.11 41.89
N LYS A 2 6.20 -41.34 42.73
CA LYS A 2 6.37 -39.87 42.57
C LYS A 2 6.98 -39.41 41.23
N ARG A 3 8.00 -40.11 40.71
CA ARG A 3 8.67 -39.74 39.44
C ARG A 3 7.79 -39.90 38.20
N GLY A 4 6.94 -40.94 38.17
CA GLY A 4 6.00 -41.17 37.05
C GLY A 4 4.88 -40.14 37.01
N VAL A 5 4.37 -39.74 38.18
CA VAL A 5 3.37 -38.67 38.29
C VAL A 5 3.95 -37.32 37.84
N VAL A 6 5.19 -36.99 38.24
CA VAL A 6 5.87 -35.76 37.79
C VAL A 6 6.08 -35.75 36.28
N ALA A 7 6.50 -36.88 35.68
CA ALA A 7 6.67 -36.99 34.24
C ALA A 7 5.33 -36.81 33.48
N LEU A 8 4.25 -37.41 34.00
CA LEU A 8 2.91 -37.28 33.42
C LEU A 8 2.42 -35.82 33.48
N VAL A 9 2.56 -35.17 34.63
CA VAL A 9 2.15 -33.77 34.81
C VAL A 9 2.96 -32.85 33.89
N ALA A 10 4.28 -33.05 33.79
CA ALA A 10 5.12 -32.28 32.89
C ALA A 10 4.72 -32.45 31.41
N ALA A 11 4.38 -33.68 30.99
CA ALA A 11 3.92 -33.95 29.63
C ALA A 11 2.57 -33.28 29.32
N VAL A 12 1.62 -33.33 30.26
CA VAL A 12 0.31 -32.67 30.11
C VAL A 12 0.47 -31.15 30.03
N VAL A 13 1.30 -30.56 30.88
CA VAL A 13 1.57 -29.11 30.86
C VAL A 13 2.23 -28.71 29.54
N ALA A 14 3.23 -29.47 29.06
CA ALA A 14 3.88 -29.19 27.78
C ALA A 14 2.89 -29.24 26.60
N LEU A 15 2.01 -30.24 26.56
CA LEU A 15 0.95 -30.35 25.55
C LEU A 15 -0.03 -29.18 25.63
N ALA A 16 -0.43 -28.77 26.83
CA ALA A 16 -1.30 -27.62 27.03
C ALA A 16 -0.63 -26.32 26.54
N CYS A 17 0.64 -26.10 26.87
CA CYS A 17 1.40 -24.93 26.39
C CYS A 17 1.53 -24.91 24.87
N LEU A 18 1.81 -26.05 24.23
CA LEU A 18 1.86 -26.16 22.77
C LEU A 18 0.50 -25.90 22.14
N GLY A 19 -0.58 -26.45 22.71
CA GLY A 19 -1.95 -26.22 22.24
C GLY A 19 -2.35 -24.75 22.31
N VAL A 20 -2.07 -24.07 23.43
CA VAL A 20 -2.33 -22.64 23.58
C VAL A 20 -1.47 -21.83 22.61
N GLY A 21 -0.19 -22.16 22.47
CA GLY A 21 0.72 -21.49 21.53
C GLY A 21 0.27 -21.59 20.07
N VAL A 22 -0.09 -22.80 19.62
CA VAL A 22 -0.60 -23.00 18.25
C VAL A 22 -1.97 -22.35 18.07
N GLY A 23 -2.87 -22.47 19.05
CA GLY A 23 -4.20 -21.87 18.99
C GLY A 23 -4.13 -20.34 18.89
N THR A 24 -3.35 -19.70 19.75
CA THR A 24 -3.11 -18.24 19.70
C THR A 24 -2.42 -17.81 18.42
N TRP A 25 -1.43 -18.57 17.94
CA TRP A 25 -0.80 -18.29 16.65
C TRP A 25 -1.80 -18.36 15.49
N MET A 26 -2.66 -19.37 15.45
CA MET A 26 -3.70 -19.47 14.41
C MET A 26 -4.73 -18.33 14.47
N LEU A 27 -5.07 -17.87 15.67
CA LEU A 27 -6.00 -16.75 15.87
C LEU A 27 -5.39 -15.39 15.46
N VAL A 28 -4.10 -15.17 15.74
CA VAL A 28 -3.43 -13.90 15.43
C VAL A 28 -2.88 -13.87 14.00
N ARG A 29 -2.60 -15.04 13.40
CA ARG A 29 -2.10 -15.14 12.03
C ARG A 29 -3.22 -14.71 11.07
N ARG A 30 -3.15 -13.46 10.62
CA ARG A 30 -4.03 -12.92 9.57
C ARG A 30 -3.96 -13.82 8.33
N THR A 31 -5.05 -14.51 8.04
CA THR A 31 -5.21 -15.39 6.88
C THR A 31 -5.67 -14.58 5.67
N GLY A 32 -4.74 -14.30 4.77
CA GLY A 32 -4.97 -13.69 3.46
C GLY A 32 -3.68 -13.06 2.93
N PRO A 33 -3.47 -12.96 1.60
CA PRO A 33 -2.42 -12.10 1.09
C PRO A 33 -2.71 -10.67 1.53
N GLN A 34 -1.99 -10.18 2.55
CA GLN A 34 -2.07 -8.78 2.93
C GLN A 34 -1.48 -7.97 1.78
N GLN A 35 -2.34 -7.26 1.06
CA GLN A 35 -1.90 -6.27 0.09
C GLN A 35 -1.00 -5.26 0.83
N PRO A 36 0.06 -4.77 0.19
CA PRO A 36 0.97 -3.86 0.85
C PRO A 36 0.22 -2.58 1.25
N GLU A 37 0.53 -2.06 2.43
CA GLU A 37 0.03 -0.78 2.90
C GLU A 37 1.11 0.29 2.69
N ILE A 38 0.71 1.48 2.26
CA ILE A 38 1.59 2.65 2.30
C ILE A 38 1.40 3.38 3.62
N SER A 39 2.41 4.13 4.05
CA SER A 39 2.29 5.02 5.21
C SER A 39 2.54 6.47 4.81
N ALA A 40 1.64 7.36 5.21
CA ALA A 40 1.81 8.80 5.05
C ALA A 40 1.78 9.46 6.44
N TYR A 41 2.76 10.32 6.69
CA TYR A 41 2.96 10.98 7.97
C TYR A 41 3.15 12.48 7.80
N THR A 42 2.57 13.28 8.67
CA THR A 42 2.92 14.69 8.84
C THR A 42 2.59 15.12 10.28
N HIS A 43 3.47 15.93 10.87
CA HIS A 43 3.22 16.62 12.15
C HIS A 43 2.48 15.78 13.23
N GLY A 44 2.99 14.60 13.58
CA GLY A 44 2.39 13.74 14.61
C GLY A 44 1.19 12.89 14.18
N HIS A 45 0.71 13.07 12.94
CA HIS A 45 -0.36 12.27 12.35
C HIS A 45 0.23 11.23 11.39
N LEU A 46 -0.21 9.97 11.55
CA LEU A 46 0.18 8.85 10.70
C LEU A 46 -1.08 8.16 10.20
N THR A 47 -1.13 7.90 8.90
CA THR A 47 -2.13 7.03 8.29
C THR A 47 -1.45 5.89 7.56
N ARG A 48 -2.00 4.68 7.71
CA ARG A 48 -1.61 3.50 6.93
C ARG A 48 -2.82 3.03 6.16
N VAL A 49 -2.65 2.86 4.86
CA VAL A 49 -3.76 2.51 3.97
C VAL A 49 -3.33 1.41 3.02
N GLY A 50 -4.19 0.41 2.88
CA GLY A 50 -4.13 -0.56 1.79
C GLY A 50 -4.53 0.08 0.45
N PRO A 51 -4.60 -0.70 -0.63
CA PRO A 51 -4.94 -0.16 -1.92
C PRO A 51 -6.43 0.23 -2.00
N TYR A 52 -6.68 1.34 -2.69
CA TYR A 52 -8.00 1.75 -3.16
C TYR A 52 -8.53 0.78 -4.22
N LEU A 53 -7.63 0.30 -5.10
CA LEU A 53 -7.87 -0.67 -6.16
C LEU A 53 -6.64 -1.59 -6.31
N TYR A 54 -6.86 -2.89 -6.47
CA TYR A 54 -5.81 -3.88 -6.69
C TYR A 54 -6.29 -5.00 -7.62
N CYS A 55 -5.71 -5.09 -8.81
CA CYS A 55 -6.01 -6.07 -9.84
C CYS A 55 -4.84 -7.05 -10.03
N ASP A 56 -5.16 -8.23 -10.57
CA ASP A 56 -4.14 -9.14 -11.06
C ASP A 56 -3.35 -8.49 -12.22
N VAL A 57 -2.02 -8.64 -12.20
CA VAL A 57 -1.11 -7.96 -13.15
C VAL A 57 -1.33 -8.45 -14.60
N LEU A 58 -1.77 -9.70 -14.76
CA LEU A 58 -1.99 -10.35 -16.06
C LEU A 58 -3.48 -10.35 -16.47
N ASN A 59 -4.39 -10.24 -15.51
CA ASN A 59 -5.83 -10.15 -15.76
C ASN A 59 -6.45 -8.95 -15.02
N LEU A 60 -6.48 -7.81 -15.70
CA LEU A 60 -7.05 -6.55 -15.18
C LEU A 60 -8.59 -6.57 -15.02
N ASN A 61 -9.27 -7.66 -15.36
CA ASN A 61 -10.69 -7.84 -15.02
C ASN A 61 -10.88 -8.47 -13.63
N ASN A 62 -9.82 -9.04 -13.05
CA ASN A 62 -9.84 -9.60 -11.72
C ASN A 62 -9.31 -8.58 -10.70
N CYS A 63 -10.21 -7.76 -10.18
CA CYS A 63 -9.88 -6.65 -9.27
C CYS A 63 -10.60 -6.75 -7.94
N GLN A 64 -9.89 -6.35 -6.89
CA GLN A 64 -10.47 -5.93 -5.62
C GLN A 64 -10.51 -4.41 -5.58
N THR A 65 -11.67 -3.84 -5.31
CA THR A 65 -11.87 -2.39 -5.20
C THR A 65 -12.48 -2.03 -3.86
N PRO A 66 -11.69 -2.09 -2.75
CA PRO A 66 -12.17 -1.73 -1.43
C PRO A 66 -12.59 -0.26 -1.33
N GLN A 67 -12.14 0.58 -2.27
CA GLN A 67 -12.33 2.03 -2.26
C GLN A 67 -11.85 2.70 -0.97
N THR A 68 -10.92 2.04 -0.27
CA THR A 68 -10.36 2.54 0.99
C THR A 68 -9.41 3.70 0.68
N GLN A 69 -9.62 4.82 1.35
CA GLN A 69 -8.74 5.98 1.28
C GLN A 69 -8.22 6.29 2.67
N GLY A 70 -6.93 6.57 2.76
CA GLY A 70 -6.33 7.09 3.98
C GLY A 70 -6.73 8.55 4.14
N GLU A 71 -6.89 8.99 5.38
CA GLU A 71 -7.02 10.41 5.70
C GLU A 71 -5.81 10.86 6.50
N LEU A 72 -5.30 12.04 6.17
CA LEU A 72 -4.18 12.64 6.88
C LEU A 72 -4.45 14.14 7.06
N PRO A 73 -4.59 14.62 8.31
CA PRO A 73 -4.64 16.05 8.60
C PRO A 73 -3.38 16.76 8.09
N LEU A 74 -3.55 17.80 7.28
CA LEU A 74 -2.47 18.54 6.67
C LEU A 74 -2.40 19.97 7.18
N ASN A 75 -1.22 20.33 7.67
CA ASN A 75 -0.84 21.71 7.92
C ASN A 75 0.19 22.14 6.86
N GLU A 76 0.01 23.34 6.30
CA GLU A 76 0.84 23.90 5.23
C GLU A 76 2.32 24.09 5.61
N HIS A 77 2.64 24.12 6.90
CA HIS A 77 4.01 24.31 7.40
C HIS A 77 4.84 23.03 7.42
N TYR A 78 4.21 21.85 7.37
CA TYR A 78 4.89 20.56 7.55
C TYR A 78 4.74 19.67 6.32
N PRO A 79 5.84 19.18 5.74
CA PRO A 79 5.78 18.30 4.58
C PRO A 79 5.20 16.94 4.95
N VAL A 80 4.59 16.28 3.96
CA VAL A 80 4.17 14.89 4.09
C VAL A 80 5.36 13.97 3.82
N GLN A 81 5.58 13.02 4.72
CA GLN A 81 6.49 11.90 4.56
C GLN A 81 5.71 10.69 4.06
N LEU A 82 5.84 10.38 2.78
CA LEU A 82 5.32 9.15 2.19
C LEU A 82 6.38 8.05 2.30
N SER A 83 5.97 6.86 2.72
CA SER A 83 6.79 5.65 2.63
C SER A 83 6.00 4.51 2.00
N VAL A 84 6.69 3.75 1.15
CA VAL A 84 6.17 2.56 0.47
C VAL A 84 6.97 1.34 0.91
N PRO A 85 6.34 0.18 1.10
CA PRO A 85 7.06 -1.05 1.43
C PRO A 85 7.85 -1.56 0.22
N ASP A 86 8.81 -2.45 0.47
CA ASP A 86 9.59 -3.13 -0.57
C ASP A 86 8.70 -3.77 -1.63
N ALA A 87 7.53 -4.28 -1.23
CA ALA A 87 6.58 -4.90 -2.15
C ALA A 87 6.05 -3.98 -3.26
N ILE A 88 6.07 -2.67 -3.03
CA ILE A 88 5.79 -1.65 -4.04
C ILE A 88 7.10 -1.21 -4.70
N ALA A 89 8.11 -0.85 -3.90
CA ALA A 89 9.33 -0.24 -4.41
C ALA A 89 10.16 -1.14 -5.34
N ARG A 90 10.05 -2.48 -5.22
CA ARG A 90 10.73 -3.45 -6.10
C ARG A 90 10.23 -3.45 -7.55
N ALA A 91 9.16 -2.73 -7.87
CA ALA A 91 8.61 -2.55 -9.21
C ALA A 91 8.62 -1.06 -9.61
N PRO A 92 8.46 -0.72 -10.91
CA PRO A 92 8.26 0.67 -11.31
C PRO A 92 6.96 1.19 -10.70
N TRP A 93 7.03 2.30 -9.98
CA TRP A 93 5.87 2.88 -9.30
C TRP A 93 5.77 4.38 -9.58
N ARG A 94 4.53 4.86 -9.61
CA ARG A 94 4.20 6.25 -9.91
C ARG A 94 3.62 6.93 -8.68
N LEU A 95 4.13 8.11 -8.35
CA LEU A 95 3.57 9.01 -7.36
C LEU A 95 2.79 10.10 -8.07
N LEU A 96 1.52 10.27 -7.73
CA LEU A 96 0.73 11.43 -8.09
C LEU A 96 0.58 12.35 -6.88
N GLN A 97 0.78 13.64 -7.10
CA GLN A 97 0.51 14.69 -6.11
C GLN A 97 -0.64 15.52 -6.67
N VAL A 98 -1.77 15.47 -5.97
CA VAL A 98 -3.00 16.17 -6.33
C VAL A 98 -3.06 17.46 -5.53
N TYR A 99 -3.28 18.57 -6.22
CA TYR A 99 -3.36 19.91 -5.63
C TYR A 99 -4.81 20.42 -5.64
N GLU A 100 -5.04 21.64 -5.16
CA GLU A 100 -6.37 22.28 -5.16
C GLU A 100 -7.00 22.33 -6.54
N ASP A 101 -6.21 22.65 -7.56
CA ASP A 101 -6.61 22.44 -8.95
C ASP A 101 -6.14 21.05 -9.42
N PRO A 102 -7.06 20.08 -9.61
CA PRO A 102 -6.71 18.73 -10.03
C PRO A 102 -6.10 18.69 -11.44
N ALA A 103 -6.31 19.71 -12.29
CA ALA A 103 -5.65 19.81 -13.59
C ALA A 103 -4.13 19.95 -13.48
N ASN A 104 -3.62 20.43 -12.33
CA ASN A 104 -2.20 20.60 -12.05
C ASN A 104 -1.56 19.40 -11.34
N THR A 105 -2.24 18.25 -11.31
CA THR A 105 -1.69 17.00 -10.74
C THR A 105 -0.34 16.67 -11.38
N THR A 106 0.66 16.40 -10.54
CA THR A 106 1.99 15.98 -11.03
C THR A 106 2.15 14.49 -10.93
N ALA A 107 2.91 13.91 -11.85
CA ALA A 107 3.24 12.48 -11.86
C ALA A 107 4.75 12.28 -11.87
N THR A 108 5.27 11.50 -10.92
CA THR A 108 6.70 11.12 -10.86
C THR A 108 6.83 9.61 -10.92
N MET A 109 7.65 9.11 -11.85
CA MET A 109 7.98 7.68 -11.95
C MET A 109 9.27 7.37 -11.19
N PHE A 110 9.25 6.29 -10.41
CA PHE A 110 10.41 5.74 -9.73
C PHE A 110 10.78 4.38 -10.31
N ARG A 111 12.09 4.12 -10.42
CA ARG A 111 12.61 2.84 -10.88
C ARG A 111 12.54 1.80 -9.76
N PRO A 112 12.53 0.50 -10.10
CA PRO A 112 12.65 -0.57 -9.12
C PRO A 112 13.81 -0.35 -8.15
N GLY A 113 13.54 -0.48 -6.86
CA GLY A 113 14.51 -0.36 -5.77
C GLY A 113 15.08 1.04 -5.53
N SER A 114 14.72 2.06 -6.33
CA SER A 114 15.41 3.36 -6.27
C SER A 114 14.92 4.28 -5.16
N ARG A 115 13.69 4.07 -4.67
CA ARG A 115 13.04 4.98 -3.74
C ARG A 115 12.02 4.24 -2.87
N LEU A 116 12.16 4.36 -1.55
CA LEU A 116 11.22 3.82 -0.54
C LEU A 116 10.45 4.92 0.20
N ALA A 117 10.92 6.16 0.13
CA ALA A 117 10.29 7.30 0.79
C ALA A 117 10.43 8.59 -0.03
N VAL A 118 9.43 9.45 0.10
CA VAL A 118 9.36 10.77 -0.56
C VAL A 118 8.86 11.80 0.44
N THR A 119 9.62 12.90 0.56
CA THR A 119 9.18 14.11 1.26
C THR A 119 8.46 15.00 0.27
N ILE A 120 7.22 15.35 0.58
CA ILE A 120 6.34 16.14 -0.30
C ILE A 120 5.97 17.45 0.42
N PRO A 121 6.32 18.62 -0.13
CA PRO A 121 5.87 19.90 0.42
C PRO A 121 4.34 19.97 0.49
N ALA A 122 3.80 20.53 1.57
CA ALA A 122 2.35 20.71 1.73
C ALA A 122 1.78 21.77 0.76
N VAL A 123 2.64 22.68 0.28
CA VAL A 123 2.30 23.72 -0.70
C VAL A 123 3.37 23.75 -1.78
N ASP A 124 2.93 23.75 -3.03
CA ASP A 124 3.78 24.00 -4.20
C ASP A 124 3.59 25.46 -4.65
N PRO A 125 4.67 26.23 -4.87
CA PRO A 125 4.57 27.65 -5.24
C PRO A 125 3.81 27.94 -6.53
N GLN A 126 3.72 26.97 -7.45
CA GLN A 126 3.04 27.10 -8.73
C GLN A 126 1.66 26.42 -8.76
N ARG A 127 1.43 25.44 -7.87
CA ARG A 127 0.24 24.56 -7.92
C ARG A 127 -0.69 24.69 -6.73
N GLY A 128 -0.27 25.42 -5.69
CA GLY A 128 -1.07 25.64 -4.49
C GLY A 128 -0.96 24.49 -3.48
N LYS A 129 -2.00 24.32 -2.67
CA LYS A 129 -1.99 23.36 -1.56
C LYS A 129 -2.16 21.93 -2.06
N LEU A 130 -1.44 21.01 -1.44
CA LEU A 130 -1.60 19.58 -1.66
C LEU A 130 -2.93 19.10 -1.04
N THR A 131 -3.75 18.40 -1.81
CA THR A 131 -5.06 17.87 -1.39
C THR A 131 -5.10 16.34 -1.39
N GLY A 132 -4.17 15.68 -2.08
CA GLY A 132 -4.11 14.23 -2.11
C GLY A 132 -2.79 13.67 -2.61
N ILE A 133 -2.53 12.43 -2.24
CA ILE A 133 -1.38 11.64 -2.69
C ILE A 133 -1.89 10.30 -3.21
N VAL A 134 -1.43 9.91 -4.40
CA VAL A 134 -1.74 8.61 -4.98
C VAL A 134 -0.46 7.87 -5.34
N VAL A 135 -0.35 6.62 -4.91
CA VAL A 135 0.72 5.71 -5.34
C VAL A 135 0.11 4.70 -6.30
N GLN A 136 0.76 4.43 -7.42
CA GLN A 136 0.31 3.46 -8.41
C GLN A 136 1.41 2.49 -8.79
N LEU A 137 1.06 1.20 -8.88
CA LEU A 137 1.86 0.21 -9.59
C LEU A 137 1.31 0.02 -10.99
N LEU A 138 2.18 0.12 -11.99
CA LEU A 138 1.79 0.05 -13.40
C LEU A 138 2.04 -1.35 -13.97
N THR A 139 1.16 -1.78 -14.87
CA THR A 139 1.39 -2.87 -15.82
C THR A 139 1.31 -2.32 -17.24
N LEU A 140 1.75 -3.10 -18.23
CA LEU A 140 1.62 -2.76 -19.64
C LEU A 140 0.47 -3.54 -20.24
N VAL A 141 -0.40 -2.87 -20.98
CA VAL A 141 -1.42 -3.52 -21.81
C VAL A 141 -1.14 -3.22 -23.26
N VAL A 142 -1.43 -4.22 -24.09
CA VAL A 142 -1.39 -4.10 -25.53
C VAL A 142 -2.81 -3.79 -25.99
N ASP A 143 -2.96 -2.69 -26.70
CA ASP A 143 -4.21 -2.34 -27.37
C ASP A 143 -4.15 -2.90 -28.80
N ASP A 144 -4.98 -3.90 -29.07
CA ASP A 144 -5.13 -4.47 -30.40
C ASP A 144 -6.00 -3.50 -31.20
N GLY A 145 -5.34 -2.50 -31.82
CA GLY A 145 -5.99 -1.53 -32.69
C GLY A 145 -6.88 -2.22 -33.72
N GLN A 146 -8.11 -1.73 -33.88
CA GLN A 146 -9.08 -2.31 -34.79
C GLN A 146 -8.52 -2.41 -36.22
N GLN A 147 -8.27 -3.65 -36.67
CA GLN A 147 -8.00 -4.19 -38.01
C GLN A 147 -6.92 -3.52 -38.91
N ASN A 148 -6.42 -2.33 -38.60
CA ASN A 148 -5.52 -1.57 -39.49
C ASN A 148 -4.69 -0.47 -38.79
N ASP A 149 -4.38 -0.60 -37.50
CA ASP A 149 -3.56 0.37 -36.77
C ASP A 149 -2.51 -0.29 -35.86
N ILE A 150 -1.46 0.47 -35.58
CA ILE A 150 -0.22 0.07 -34.90
C ILE A 150 -0.56 -0.49 -33.50
N THR A 151 -0.02 -1.67 -33.15
CA THR A 151 -0.13 -2.23 -31.80
C THR A 151 0.41 -1.22 -30.78
N ALA A 152 -0.48 -0.61 -30.00
CA ALA A 152 -0.11 0.41 -29.03
C ALA A 152 0.10 -0.23 -27.65
N VAL A 153 1.25 0.03 -27.03
CA VAL A 153 1.52 -0.37 -25.65
C VAL A 153 1.28 0.81 -24.73
N ARG A 154 0.38 0.65 -23.75
CA ARG A 154 0.12 1.68 -22.73
C ARG A 154 0.36 1.15 -21.32
N ALA A 155 0.91 2.01 -20.47
CA ALA A 155 1.06 1.73 -19.05
C ALA A 155 -0.24 2.09 -18.31
N VAL A 156 -0.79 1.13 -17.56
CA VAL A 156 -2.03 1.30 -16.79
C VAL A 156 -1.80 0.88 -15.33
N PRO A 157 -2.42 1.58 -14.36
CA PRO A 157 -2.33 1.17 -12.97
C PRO A 157 -3.10 -0.15 -12.77
N HIS A 158 -2.42 -1.18 -12.26
CA HIS A 158 -3.10 -2.38 -11.77
C HIS A 158 -3.33 -2.31 -10.25
N ALA A 159 -2.61 -1.44 -9.54
CA ALA A 159 -2.86 -1.17 -8.14
C ALA A 159 -2.71 0.32 -7.84
N GLU A 160 -3.54 0.82 -6.93
CA GLU A 160 -3.60 2.22 -6.52
C GLU A 160 -3.80 2.33 -5.01
N TRP A 161 -3.05 3.22 -4.35
CA TRP A 161 -3.24 3.63 -2.97
C TRP A 161 -3.54 5.12 -2.95
N SER A 162 -4.52 5.54 -2.16
CA SER A 162 -4.96 6.93 -2.10
C SER A 162 -5.01 7.44 -0.67
N VAL A 163 -4.42 8.61 -0.45
CA VAL A 163 -4.49 9.36 0.80
C VAL A 163 -5.06 10.74 0.50
N ARG A 164 -6.21 11.05 1.12
CA ARG A 164 -6.81 12.37 1.12
C ARG A 164 -6.20 13.22 2.24
N LEU A 165 -5.87 14.45 1.92
CA LEU A 165 -5.37 15.42 2.90
C LEU A 165 -6.54 16.29 3.37
N THR A 166 -6.75 16.31 4.68
CA THR A 166 -7.85 17.06 5.32
C THR A 166 -7.28 18.31 5.97
N SER A 167 -7.91 19.47 5.76
CA SER A 167 -7.54 20.71 6.45
C SER A 167 -8.23 20.85 7.80
#